data_AF-A0A9D9PTJ6-F1
#
_entry.id   AF-A0A9D9PTJ6-F1
#
_cell.length_a   1.000
_cell.length_b   1.000
_cell.length_c   1.000
_cell.angle_alpha   90.00
_cell.angle_beta   90.00
_cell.angle_gamma   90.00
#
_symmetry.space_group_name_H-M   'P 1'
#
loop_
_entity.id
_entity.type
_entity.pdbx_description
1 polymer ?
#
loop_
_entity_poly.entity_id
_entity_poly.type
_entity_poly.pdbx_seq_one_letter_code
_entity_poly.pdbx_strand_id
1 'polypeptide(L)'
;MDAQQRKNSVAWLSVISNTALVLGKLIIGALIGSVSVISEAIHSGVDLLAAVIALFAVKTSNKVADDGHPFGHGKIENISGTVEALLIFLAAGWIIYEAVHKLLVPAPIGAVGW
;
A
#
# COMPACT_ATOMS: atom_id res chain seq x y z
N MET A 1 -23.33 -6.53 26.25
CA MET A 1 -23.21 -6.79 24.80
C MET A 1 -22.14 -5.85 24.20
N ASP A 2 -20.92 -5.79 24.75
CA ASP A 2 -20.19 -4.50 24.71
C ASP A 2 -18.77 -4.53 24.11
N ALA A 3 -18.13 -5.69 23.98
CA ALA A 3 -16.77 -5.78 23.43
C ALA A 3 -16.75 -5.80 21.88
N GLN A 4 -17.75 -6.41 21.26
CA GLN A 4 -17.80 -6.60 19.80
C GLN A 4 -18.19 -5.31 19.05
N GLN A 5 -19.11 -4.52 19.62
CA GLN A 5 -19.51 -3.22 19.04
C GLN A 5 -18.38 -2.18 19.11
N ARG A 6 -17.60 -2.14 20.21
CA ARG A 6 -16.41 -1.26 20.32
C ARG A 6 -15.34 -1.59 19.27
N LYS A 7 -15.05 -2.87 19.06
CA LYS A 7 -14.08 -3.31 18.03
C LYS A 7 -14.51 -2.89 16.63
N ASN A 8 -15.80 -3.02 16.32
CA ASN A 8 -16.33 -2.64 15.02
C ASN A 8 -16.30 -1.12 14.78
N SER A 9 -16.62 -0.31 15.80
CA SER A 9 -16.54 1.14 15.71
C SER A 9 -15.10 1.65 15.55
N VAL A 10 -14.14 1.04 16.25
CA VAL A 10 -12.71 1.41 16.11
C VAL A 10 -12.17 1.03 14.73
N ALA A 11 -12.56 -0.14 14.20
CA ALA A 11 -12.19 -0.57 12.86
C ALA A 11 -12.75 0.39 11.79
N TRP A 12 -14.02 0.79 11.89
CA TRP A 12 -14.63 1.76 10.98
C TRP A 12 -14.01 3.15 11.08
N LEU A 13 -13.70 3.62 12.30
CA LEU A 13 -13.00 4.89 12.50
C LEU A 13 -11.63 4.87 11.80
N SER A 14 -10.88 3.77 11.95
CA SER A 14 -9.56 3.63 11.34
C SER A 14 -9.63 3.64 9.80
N VAL A 15 -10.59 2.92 9.22
CA VAL A 15 -10.79 2.88 7.77
C VAL A 15 -11.18 4.26 7.22
N ILE A 16 -12.14 4.93 7.87
CA ILE A 16 -12.61 6.26 7.45
C ILE A 16 -11.49 7.29 7.58
N SER A 17 -10.77 7.32 8.71
CA SER A 17 -9.67 8.25 8.93
C SER A 17 -8.53 8.06 7.95
N ASN A 18 -8.15 6.82 7.65
CA ASN A 18 -7.07 6.56 6.70
C ASN A 18 -7.49 6.92 5.26
N THR A 19 -8.74 6.61 4.89
CA THR A 19 -9.30 6.99 3.58
C THR A 19 -9.36 8.51 3.41
N ALA A 20 -9.80 9.23 4.45
CA ALA A 20 -9.84 10.69 4.44
C ALA A 20 -8.44 11.31 4.33
N LEU A 21 -7.43 10.73 5.01
CA LEU A 21 -6.04 11.19 4.90
C LEU A 21 -5.47 10.99 3.49
N VAL A 22 -5.69 9.85 2.86
CA VAL A 22 -5.21 9.57 1.49
C VAL A 22 -5.87 10.52 0.48
N LEU A 23 -7.20 10.68 0.55
CA LEU A 23 -7.92 11.61 -0.30
C LEU A 23 -7.49 13.07 -0.07
N GLY A 24 -7.28 13.46 1.19
CA GLY A 24 -6.77 14.77 1.55
C GLY A 24 -5.40 15.05 0.95
N LYS A 25 -4.44 14.12 1.08
CA LYS A 25 -3.11 14.22 0.47
C LYS A 25 -3.18 14.36 -1.06
N LEU A 26 -4.05 13.57 -1.73
CA LEU A 26 -4.24 13.65 -3.17
C LEU A 26 -4.80 15.00 -3.63
N ILE A 27 -5.86 15.47 -2.98
CA ILE A 27 -6.52 16.74 -3.32
C ILE A 27 -5.57 17.90 -3.07
N ILE A 28 -4.95 17.95 -1.89
CA ILE A 28 -4.01 19.01 -1.51
C ILE A 28 -2.77 18.97 -2.40
N GLY A 29 -2.20 17.80 -2.68
CA GLY A 29 -1.06 17.66 -3.58
C GLY A 29 -1.35 18.14 -5.00
N ALA A 30 -2.55 17.87 -5.52
CA ALA A 30 -2.99 18.35 -6.82
C ALA A 30 -3.25 19.87 -6.83
N LEU A 31 -3.86 20.42 -5.77
CA LEU A 31 -4.16 21.85 -5.66
C LEU A 31 -2.91 22.71 -5.51
N ILE A 32 -1.91 22.25 -4.75
CA ILE A 32 -0.66 22.98 -4.53
C ILE A 32 0.33 22.74 -5.70
N GLY A 33 0.05 21.81 -6.61
CA GLY A 33 0.98 21.44 -7.67
C GLY A 33 2.30 20.83 -7.14
N SER A 34 2.30 20.35 -5.89
CA SER A 34 3.50 19.87 -5.22
C SER A 34 3.82 18.44 -5.65
N VAL A 35 4.87 18.30 -6.45
CA VAL A 35 5.43 17.02 -6.88
C VAL A 35 5.78 16.12 -5.68
N SER A 36 6.21 16.71 -4.56
CA SER A 36 6.54 15.97 -3.33
C SER A 36 5.30 15.36 -2.68
N VAL A 37 4.19 16.10 -2.60
CA VAL A 37 2.95 15.59 -1.99
C VAL A 37 2.27 14.58 -2.90
N ILE A 38 2.34 14.77 -4.23
CA ILE A 38 1.86 13.80 -5.22
C ILE A 38 2.67 12.50 -5.14
N SER A 39 4.00 12.58 -4.98
CA SER A 39 4.85 11.41 -4.80
C SER A 39 4.49 10.62 -3.53
N GLU A 40 4.21 11.33 -2.43
CA GLU A 40 3.77 10.72 -1.18
C GLU A 40 2.38 10.06 -1.30
N ALA A 41 1.48 10.68 -2.07
CA ALA A 41 0.16 10.11 -2.37
C ALA A 41 0.24 8.83 -3.21
N ILE A 42 1.13 8.80 -4.21
CA ILE A 42 1.40 7.60 -5.02
C ILE A 42 1.98 6.48 -4.14
N HIS A 43 2.94 6.80 -3.27
CA HIS A 43 3.52 5.84 -2.33
C HIS A 43 2.45 5.22 -1.44
N SER A 44 1.61 6.07 -0.82
CA SER A 44 0.47 5.64 0.01
C SER A 44 -0.53 4.75 -0.77
N GLY A 45 -0.69 5.00 -2.08
CA GLY A 45 -1.56 4.20 -2.95
C GLY A 45 -0.97 2.82 -3.29
N VAL A 46 0.35 2.73 -3.47
CA VAL A 46 1.06 1.45 -3.66
C VAL A 46 0.95 0.59 -2.41
N ASP A 47 1.11 1.18 -1.23
CA ASP A 47 0.95 0.46 0.05
C ASP A 47 -0.48 -0.06 0.24
N LEU A 48 -1.49 0.73 -0.16
CA LEU A 48 -2.89 0.29 -0.14
C LEU A 48 -3.12 -0.91 -1.07
N LEU A 49 -2.53 -0.91 -2.26
CA LEU A 49 -2.60 -2.04 -3.20
C LEU A 49 -1.96 -3.30 -2.62
N ALA A 50 -0.79 -3.17 -2.00
CA ALA A 50 -0.11 -4.28 -1.32
C ALA A 50 -0.99 -4.89 -0.22
N ALA A 51 -1.60 -4.04 0.62
CA ALA A 51 -2.52 -4.48 1.67
C ALA A 51 -3.76 -5.21 1.13
N VAL A 52 -4.29 -4.81 -0.03
CA VAL A 52 -5.43 -5.50 -0.68
C VAL A 52 -5.01 -6.89 -1.18
N ILE A 53 -3.82 -7.03 -1.76
CA ILE A 53 -3.28 -8.32 -2.21
C ILE A 53 -3.12 -9.26 -1.02
N ALA A 54 -2.53 -8.78 0.07
CA ALA A 54 -2.38 -9.53 1.31
C ALA A 54 -3.74 -9.97 1.88
N LEU A 55 -4.74 -9.07 1.91
CA LEU A 55 -6.09 -9.39 2.36
C LEU A 55 -6.73 -10.51 1.52
N PHE A 56 -6.58 -10.46 0.20
CA PHE A 56 -7.13 -11.47 -0.70
C PHE A 56 -6.47 -12.84 -0.50
N ALA A 57 -5.16 -12.84 -0.29
CA ALA A 57 -4.41 -14.07 -0.03
C ALA A 57 -4.77 -14.72 1.31
N VAL A 58 -4.91 -13.94 2.39
CA VAL A 58 -5.37 -14.43 3.70
C VAL A 58 -6.81 -14.96 3.61
N LYS A 59 -7.68 -14.28 2.86
CA LYS A 59 -9.05 -14.76 2.64
C LYS A 59 -9.07 -16.08 1.86
N THR A 60 -8.14 -16.26 0.92
CA THR A 60 -8.00 -17.48 0.13
C THR A 60 -7.32 -18.60 0.92
N SER A 61 -6.36 -18.29 1.80
CA SER A 61 -5.69 -19.28 2.65
C SER A 61 -6.62 -19.95 3.65
N ASN A 62 -7.67 -19.23 4.07
CA ASN A 62 -8.74 -19.73 4.94
C ASN A 62 -9.76 -20.66 4.24
N LYS A 63 -9.62 -20.95 2.94
CA LYS A 63 -10.48 -21.96 2.28
C LYS A 63 -10.11 -23.38 2.72
N VAL A 64 -11.16 -24.15 3.06
CA VAL A 64 -11.09 -25.58 3.36
C VAL A 64 -10.56 -26.35 2.13
N ALA A 65 -9.91 -27.49 2.35
CA ALA A 65 -9.36 -28.35 1.30
C ALA A 65 -10.40 -28.68 0.21
N ASP A 66 -9.97 -28.59 -1.04
CA ASP A 66 -10.74 -28.96 -2.24
C ASP A 66 -10.02 -30.07 -3.02
N ASP A 67 -10.66 -30.58 -4.07
CA ASP A 67 -10.12 -31.67 -4.89
C ASP A 67 -8.79 -31.31 -5.58
N GLY A 68 -8.47 -30.03 -5.72
CA GLY A 68 -7.19 -29.54 -6.26
C GLY A 68 -6.09 -29.40 -5.19
N HIS A 69 -6.47 -29.19 -3.92
CA HIS A 69 -5.57 -29.00 -2.78
C HIS A 69 -5.99 -29.85 -1.58
N PRO A 70 -5.66 -31.16 -1.58
CA PRO A 70 -6.05 -32.09 -0.52
C PRO A 70 -5.45 -31.76 0.87
N PHE A 71 -4.41 -30.91 0.93
CA PHE A 71 -3.81 -30.42 2.17
C PHE A 71 -4.29 -29.01 2.57
N GLY A 72 -5.25 -28.42 1.85
CA GLY A 72 -5.79 -27.07 2.11
C GLY A 72 -4.98 -25.93 1.48
N HIS A 73 -5.53 -24.71 1.57
CA HIS A 73 -4.99 -23.51 0.93
C HIS A 73 -4.05 -22.69 1.83
N GLY A 74 -3.71 -23.19 3.02
CA GLY A 74 -2.95 -22.44 4.03
C GLY A 74 -1.59 -21.91 3.55
N LYS A 75 -0.94 -22.56 2.57
CA LYS A 75 0.34 -22.10 2.01
C LYS A 75 0.24 -20.84 1.16
N ILE A 76 -0.97 -20.46 0.73
CA ILE A 76 -1.19 -19.26 -0.12
C ILE A 76 -0.83 -17.97 0.62
N GLU A 77 -1.01 -17.94 1.94
CA GLU A 77 -0.64 -16.79 2.76
C GLU A 77 0.88 -16.54 2.73
N ASN A 78 1.69 -17.59 2.90
CA ASN A 78 3.15 -17.48 2.81
C ASN A 78 3.62 -17.07 1.41
N ILE A 79 2.96 -17.57 0.35
CA ILE A 79 3.28 -17.18 -1.03
C ILE A 79 2.97 -15.70 -1.24
N SER A 80 1.82 -15.21 -0.77
CA SER A 80 1.47 -13.80 -0.88
C SER A 80 2.41 -12.90 -0.09
N GLY A 81 2.75 -13.26 1.15
CA GLY A 81 3.72 -12.48 1.94
C GLY A 81 5.09 -12.43 1.28
N THR A 82 5.50 -13.52 0.61
CA THR A 82 6.76 -13.55 -0.17
C THR A 82 6.68 -12.62 -1.39
N VAL A 83 5.58 -12.64 -2.13
CA VAL A 83 5.37 -11.76 -3.30
C VAL A 83 5.35 -10.29 -2.87
N GLU A 84 4.64 -9.97 -1.78
CA GLU A 84 4.58 -8.62 -1.23
C GLU A 84 5.96 -8.12 -0.79
N ALA A 85 6.71 -8.93 -0.03
CA ALA A 85 8.06 -8.59 0.38
C ALA A 85 8.98 -8.31 -0.83
N LEU A 86 8.81 -9.07 -1.91
CA LEU A 86 9.58 -8.91 -3.14
C LEU A 86 9.21 -7.62 -3.88
N LEU A 87 7.92 -7.26 -3.93
CA LEU A 87 7.46 -5.99 -4.49
C LEU A 87 8.00 -4.78 -3.70
N ILE A 88 7.99 -4.85 -2.37
CA ILE A 88 8.55 -3.81 -1.51
C ILE A 88 10.05 -3.65 -1.77
N PHE A 89 10.80 -4.76 -1.86
CA PHE A 89 12.23 -4.73 -2.15
C PHE A 89 12.54 -4.09 -3.52
N LEU A 90 11.76 -4.43 -4.55
CA LEU A 90 11.91 -3.84 -5.88
C LEU A 90 11.61 -2.33 -5.88
N ALA A 91 10.53 -1.92 -5.22
CA ALA A 91 10.18 -0.51 -5.09
C ALA A 91 11.26 0.28 -4.33
N ALA A 92 11.78 -0.27 -3.23
CA ALA A 92 12.86 0.34 -2.47
C ALA A 92 14.14 0.48 -3.32
N GLY A 93 14.52 -0.57 -4.06
CA GLY A 93 15.66 -0.53 -4.97
C GLY A 93 15.50 0.53 -6.06
N TRP A 94 14.30 0.65 -6.63
CA TRP A 94 13.98 1.68 -7.62
C TRP A 94 14.11 3.10 -7.04
N ILE A 95 13.58 3.33 -5.84
CA ILE A 95 13.67 4.63 -5.15
C ILE A 95 15.13 4.99 -4.89
N ILE A 96 15.94 4.04 -4.40
CA ILE A 96 17.37 4.27 -4.16
C ILE A 96 18.09 4.62 -5.48
N TYR A 97 17.81 3.88 -6.55
CA TYR A 97 18.38 4.15 -7.88
C TYR A 97 18.03 5.56 -8.37
N GLU A 98 16.76 5.95 -8.32
CA GLU A 98 16.28 7.29 -8.68
C GLU A 98 16.93 8.38 -7.82
N ALA A 99 17.04 8.17 -6.51
CA ALA A 99 17.66 9.10 -5.59
C ALA A 99 19.15 9.29 -5.90
N VAL A 100 19.90 8.20 -6.09
CA VAL A 100 21.33 8.26 -6.46
C VAL A 100 21.51 8.92 -7.82
N HIS A 101 20.67 8.58 -8.80
CA HIS A 101 20.72 9.17 -10.12
C HIS A 101 20.50 10.69 -10.08
N LYS A 102 19.50 11.17 -9.31
CA LYS A 102 19.24 12.60 -9.10
C LYS A 102 20.35 13.33 -8.36
N LEU A 103 21.06 12.66 -7.45
CA LEU A 103 22.21 13.23 -6.76
C LEU A 103 23.43 13.37 -7.69
N LEU A 104 23.66 12.39 -8.57
CA LEU A 104 24.81 12.37 -9.48
C LEU A 104 24.60 13.20 -10.75
N VAL A 105 23.37 13.26 -11.25
CA VAL A 105 22.98 14.05 -12.43
C VAL A 105 21.86 15.00 -11.98
N PRO A 106 22.20 16.20 -11.49
CA PRO A 106 21.20 17.20 -11.12
C PRO A 106 20.46 17.64 -12.39
N ALA A 107 19.29 17.04 -12.63
CA ALA A 107 18.38 17.54 -13.66
C ALA A 107 17.78 18.87 -13.16
N PRO A 108 17.55 19.86 -14.04
CA PRO A 108 16.80 21.04 -13.66
C PRO A 108 15.44 20.57 -13.13
N ILE A 109 15.16 20.91 -11.87
CA ILE A 109 13.84 20.73 -11.29
C ILE A 109 12.85 21.41 -12.25
N GLY A 110 12.01 20.62 -12.93
CA GLY A 110 10.95 21.16 -13.76
C GLY A 110 10.18 22.13 -12.89
N ALA A 111 10.15 23.41 -13.31
CA ALA A 111 9.74 24.53 -12.49
C ALA A 111 8.51 24.18 -11.65
N VAL A 112 8.74 23.95 -10.36
CA VAL A 112 7.69 23.90 -9.36
C VAL A 112 7.21 25.34 -9.25
N GLY A 113 6.08 25.62 -9.91
CA GLY A 113 5.32 26.82 -9.63
C GLY A 113 5.06 26.89 -8.12
N TRP A 114 5.25 28.08 -7.57
CA TRP A 114 4.95 28.40 -6.18
C TRP A 114 3.47 28.13 -5.86
#